data_AF-A0A2U1IVG1-F1
#
_entry.id   AF-A0A2U1IVG1-F1
#
_cell.length_a   1.000
_cell.length_b   1.000
_cell.length_c   1.000
_cell.angle_alpha   90.00
_cell.angle_beta   90.00
_cell.angle_gamma   90.00
#
_symmetry.space_group_name_H-M   'P 1'
#
loop_
_entity.id
_entity.type
_entity.pdbx_description
1 polymer ?
#
loop_
_entity_poly.entity_id
_entity_poly.type
_entity_poly.pdbx_seq_one_letter_code
_entity_poly.pdbx_strand_id
1 'polypeptide(L)'
;MVKLGSICLVLVSSLLSTFTLGQQNQQRCANILTRREIRSIPQGEWQNYRNALNRMRDDGWFTWYARMHTQNFNIVHNNPMFFPFHRRIVQDFERLARTYYPGFVMPYYDAARDFNSPHASAALSAAYLGGNGVGPQGCLQSGIQAGWSINFPANRCLRRVFNGGGGTIQPWYSPAFIESMIQRETSLDRFRNSLEFSLHGAVHLGLGGDMGAMEAPNDFTFMLHHANLDRIWWRWQVINQQNMWKYDGNSPNRGPVSLNDPITVYGDSVGSVMQLGFGKMCFEYDSQPIRGNLSKRQEDTDSGNSTGDLSGDDFIKALDSDTLAKYFPVFAQNQGNTTSNRKSRTLSTYSDRPAKRMPYPFKLDESWLKMHGYSLVTAENVRQGAIKMVDDLYNSGYRCPYL
;
A
#
# COMPACT_ATOMS: atom_id res chain seq x y z
N MET A 1 64.96 33.68 -18.80
CA MET A 1 64.59 33.21 -17.45
C MET A 1 63.08 32.95 -17.43
N VAL A 2 62.68 31.86 -16.78
CA VAL A 2 61.48 31.07 -17.08
C VAL A 2 60.20 31.65 -16.45
N LYS A 3 59.18 31.75 -17.32
CA LYS A 3 57.70 31.71 -17.18
C LYS A 3 57.06 31.43 -15.81
N LEU A 4 56.04 32.24 -15.52
CA LEU A 4 54.96 32.02 -14.55
C LEU A 4 54.29 30.65 -14.73
N GLY A 5 54.12 29.92 -13.63
CA GLY A 5 53.26 28.75 -13.53
C GLY A 5 52.11 29.02 -12.56
N SER A 6 50.90 29.17 -13.09
CA SER A 6 49.65 29.12 -12.32
C SER A 6 49.43 27.70 -11.81
N ILE A 7 49.38 27.52 -10.49
CA ILE A 7 48.83 26.31 -9.87
C ILE A 7 47.44 26.68 -9.36
N CYS A 8 46.43 26.28 -10.12
CA CYS A 8 45.04 26.30 -9.71
C CYS A 8 44.85 25.17 -8.70
N LEU A 9 44.62 25.50 -7.42
CA LEU A 9 44.19 24.55 -6.42
C LEU A 9 42.76 24.10 -6.79
N VAL A 10 42.65 22.90 -7.36
CA VAL A 10 41.37 22.20 -7.47
C VAL A 10 40.97 21.82 -6.05
N LEU A 11 40.04 22.58 -5.46
CA LEU A 11 39.27 22.16 -4.30
C LEU A 11 38.43 20.96 -4.75
N VAL A 12 38.92 19.76 -4.46
CA VAL A 12 38.08 18.55 -4.46
C VAL A 12 37.16 18.70 -3.25
N SER A 13 36.00 19.32 -3.47
CA SER A 13 34.91 19.27 -2.51
C SER A 13 34.43 17.82 -2.43
N SER A 14 34.90 17.14 -1.40
CA SER A 14 34.38 15.85 -0.98
C SER A 14 32.87 15.94 -0.79
N LEU A 15 32.11 15.40 -1.73
CA LEU A 15 30.70 15.03 -1.60
C LEU A 15 30.57 13.92 -0.56
N LEU A 16 30.75 14.29 0.70
CA LEU A 16 30.42 13.47 1.85
C LEU A 16 29.10 13.97 2.40
N SER A 17 28.06 13.17 2.12
CA SER A 17 27.00 12.85 3.07
C SER A 17 26.13 14.01 3.57
N THR A 18 25.11 14.37 2.80
CA THR A 18 23.81 14.77 3.37
C THR A 18 23.11 13.54 3.99
N PHE A 19 23.75 12.92 4.98
CA PHE A 19 23.09 11.99 5.88
C PHE A 19 22.16 12.83 6.80
N THR A 20 20.95 13.08 6.29
CA THR A 20 19.69 12.96 7.04
C THR A 20 19.75 13.26 8.54
N LEU A 21 19.64 14.55 8.90
CA LEU A 21 19.42 15.02 10.27
C LEU A 21 18.15 14.45 10.93
N GLY A 22 17.21 13.86 10.17
CA GLY A 22 15.97 13.29 10.71
C GLY A 22 16.11 11.90 11.35
N GLN A 23 17.14 11.13 10.99
CA GLN A 23 17.32 9.76 11.51
C GLN A 23 18.24 9.70 12.73
N GLN A 24 19.12 10.68 12.94
CA GLN A 24 20.20 10.58 13.92
C GLN A 24 19.77 10.47 15.40
N ASN A 25 18.47 10.58 15.72
CA ASN A 25 17.98 10.51 17.11
C ASN A 25 16.92 9.43 17.40
N GLN A 26 16.55 8.57 16.44
CA GLN A 26 15.55 7.52 16.73
C GLN A 26 16.19 6.20 17.17
N GLN A 27 15.73 5.67 18.30
CA GLN A 27 16.16 4.37 18.79
C GLN A 27 15.69 3.24 17.86
N ARG A 28 16.59 2.31 17.54
CA ARG A 28 16.24 1.06 16.86
C ARG A 28 15.31 0.23 17.74
N CYS A 29 14.24 -0.29 17.16
CA CYS A 29 13.28 -1.10 17.88
C CYS A 29 13.92 -2.38 18.43
N ALA A 30 13.66 -2.69 19.69
CA ALA A 30 14.11 -3.94 20.32
C ALA A 30 13.31 -5.15 19.81
N ASN A 31 12.02 -4.96 19.54
CA ASN A 31 11.11 -5.98 19.02
C ASN A 31 10.43 -5.45 17.76
N ILE A 32 10.39 -6.26 16.71
CA ILE A 32 9.72 -5.95 15.44
C ILE A 32 8.48 -6.84 15.32
N LEU A 33 7.31 -6.23 15.13
CA LEU A 33 6.08 -6.95 14.83
C LEU A 33 5.97 -7.20 13.32
N THR A 34 5.68 -8.43 12.90
CA THR A 34 5.49 -8.75 11.48
C THR A 34 4.01 -8.68 11.12
N ARG A 35 3.60 -7.63 10.39
CA ARG A 35 2.27 -7.50 9.79
C ARG A 35 2.13 -8.49 8.64
N ARG A 36 1.03 -9.23 8.63
CA ARG A 36 0.80 -10.33 7.69
C ARG A 36 -0.40 -10.08 6.79
N GLU A 37 -0.38 -10.72 5.63
CA GLU A 37 -1.54 -10.72 4.75
C GLU A 37 -2.71 -11.42 5.47
N ILE A 38 -3.91 -10.83 5.43
CA ILE A 38 -5.08 -11.29 6.20
C ILE A 38 -5.38 -12.79 6.02
N ARG A 39 -5.20 -13.36 4.83
CA ARG A 39 -5.48 -14.77 4.53
C ARG A 39 -4.46 -15.74 5.13
N SER A 40 -3.33 -15.23 5.61
CA SER A 40 -2.32 -16.03 6.34
C SER A 40 -2.58 -16.09 7.84
N ILE A 41 -3.53 -15.30 8.36
CA ILE A 41 -3.87 -15.28 9.77
C ILE A 41 -4.70 -16.52 10.11
N PRO A 42 -4.28 -17.34 11.10
CA PRO A 42 -5.06 -18.48 11.55
C PRO A 42 -6.46 -18.07 12.03
N GLN A 43 -7.49 -18.85 11.68
CA GLN A 43 -8.87 -18.57 12.07
C GLN A 43 -9.07 -18.43 13.60
N GLY A 44 -8.33 -19.20 14.40
CA GLY A 44 -8.35 -19.08 15.86
C GLY A 44 -7.82 -17.74 16.38
N GLU A 45 -6.86 -17.15 15.66
CA GLU A 45 -6.34 -15.81 15.96
C GLU A 45 -7.40 -14.74 15.61
N TRP A 46 -8.13 -14.92 14.51
CA TRP A 46 -9.14 -13.97 14.04
C TRP A 46 -10.27 -13.71 15.05
N GLN A 47 -10.64 -14.72 15.85
CA GLN A 47 -11.61 -14.53 16.93
C GLN A 47 -11.09 -13.57 18.03
N ASN A 48 -9.79 -13.58 18.32
CA ASN A 48 -9.19 -12.63 19.26
C ASN A 48 -9.22 -11.19 18.72
N TYR A 49 -9.03 -11.02 17.40
CA TYR A 49 -9.18 -9.72 16.74
C TYR A 49 -10.63 -9.25 16.91
N ARG A 50 -11.60 -10.11 16.60
CA ARG A 50 -13.02 -9.77 16.77
C ARG A 50 -13.36 -9.30 18.19
N ASN A 51 -12.87 -10.01 19.19
CA ASN A 51 -13.09 -9.67 20.59
C ASN A 51 -12.46 -8.31 20.96
N ALA A 52 -11.22 -8.05 20.53
CA ALA A 52 -10.55 -6.78 20.74
C ALA A 52 -11.30 -5.63 20.05
N LEU A 53 -11.68 -5.80 18.79
CA LEU A 53 -12.38 -4.78 18.02
C LEU A 53 -13.76 -4.45 18.60
N ASN A 54 -14.51 -5.45 19.08
CA ASN A 54 -15.79 -5.21 19.78
C ASN A 54 -15.59 -4.32 21.02
N ARG A 55 -14.57 -4.60 21.83
CA ARG A 55 -14.26 -3.77 23.02
C ARG A 55 -13.79 -2.37 22.62
N MET A 56 -12.96 -2.26 21.59
CA MET A 56 -12.54 -0.96 21.06
C MET A 56 -13.73 -0.13 20.56
N ARG A 57 -14.71 -0.77 19.90
CA ARG A 57 -15.96 -0.13 19.49
C ARG A 57 -16.76 0.35 20.70
N ASP A 58 -16.93 -0.50 21.70
CA ASP A 58 -17.73 -0.20 22.89
C ASP A 58 -17.13 0.96 23.69
N ASP A 59 -15.79 1.08 23.71
CA ASP A 59 -15.07 2.20 24.32
C ASP A 59 -15.02 3.46 23.42
N GLY A 60 -15.61 3.42 22.23
CA GLY A 60 -15.75 4.58 21.33
C GLY A 60 -14.54 4.87 20.44
N TRP A 61 -13.57 3.96 20.33
CA TRP A 61 -12.36 4.20 19.55
C TRP A 61 -12.61 4.26 18.04
N PHE A 62 -13.49 3.42 17.50
CA PHE A 62 -13.87 3.51 16.08
C PHE A 62 -14.49 4.87 15.73
N THR A 63 -15.38 5.36 16.61
CA THR A 63 -15.95 6.70 16.52
C THR A 63 -14.89 7.79 16.55
N TRP A 64 -13.89 7.64 17.43
CA TRP A 64 -12.78 8.59 17.53
C TRP A 64 -11.97 8.63 16.22
N TYR A 65 -11.54 7.48 15.69
CA TYR A 65 -10.81 7.43 14.43
C TYR A 65 -11.62 7.98 13.25
N ALA A 66 -12.91 7.65 13.18
CA ALA A 66 -13.80 8.16 12.14
C ALA A 66 -13.94 9.69 12.19
N ARG A 67 -14.18 10.26 13.38
CA ARG A 67 -14.25 11.71 13.59
C ARG A 67 -12.94 12.41 13.26
N MET A 68 -11.84 11.86 13.78
CA MET A 68 -10.49 12.41 13.60
C MET A 68 -10.11 12.46 12.12
N HIS A 69 -10.39 11.39 11.38
CA HIS A 69 -10.18 11.34 9.93
C HIS A 69 -11.08 12.32 9.17
N THR A 70 -12.39 12.38 9.49
CA THR A 70 -13.33 13.30 8.85
C THR A 70 -12.93 14.77 9.07
N GLN A 71 -12.52 15.15 10.29
CA GLN A 71 -12.14 16.52 10.62
C GLN A 71 -10.85 16.98 9.92
N ASN A 72 -9.94 16.05 9.63
CA ASN A 72 -8.64 16.35 9.04
C ASN A 72 -8.55 15.95 7.56
N PHE A 73 -9.67 15.61 6.94
CA PHE A 73 -9.73 14.97 5.63
C PHE A 73 -8.96 15.71 4.52
N ASN A 74 -9.15 17.04 4.43
CA ASN A 74 -8.48 17.90 3.45
C ASN A 74 -6.97 18.07 3.70
N ILE A 75 -6.50 17.74 4.91
CA ILE A 75 -5.09 17.82 5.30
C ILE A 75 -4.42 16.46 5.11
N VAL A 76 -5.16 15.36 5.01
CA VAL A 76 -4.60 14.00 4.96
C VAL A 76 -4.84 13.27 3.62
N HIS A 77 -5.54 13.88 2.67
CA HIS A 77 -5.71 13.39 1.29
C HIS A 77 -5.33 14.44 0.25
N ASN A 78 -4.91 14.00 -0.93
CA ASN A 78 -4.51 14.86 -2.04
C ASN A 78 -3.35 15.80 -1.69
N ASN A 79 -2.46 15.35 -0.80
CA ASN A 79 -1.31 16.11 -0.37
C ASN A 79 -0.23 15.19 0.23
N PRO A 80 1.02 15.66 0.42
CA PRO A 80 2.12 14.81 0.87
C PRO A 80 1.92 14.17 2.25
N MET A 81 1.06 14.72 3.12
CA MET A 81 0.79 14.18 4.45
C MET A 81 0.05 12.82 4.43
N PHE A 82 -0.51 12.43 3.28
CA PHE A 82 -1.23 11.18 3.11
C PHE A 82 -0.50 9.97 3.69
N PHE A 83 0.73 9.71 3.23
CA PHE A 83 1.48 8.53 3.68
C PHE A 83 1.89 8.60 5.17
N PRO A 84 2.53 9.69 5.65
CA PRO A 84 2.90 9.78 7.07
C PRO A 84 1.70 9.66 8.02
N PHE A 85 0.59 10.35 7.73
CA PHE A 85 -0.60 10.29 8.56
C PHE A 85 -1.23 8.89 8.55
N HIS A 86 -1.38 8.27 7.38
CA HIS A 86 -2.01 6.95 7.27
C HIS A 86 -1.12 5.81 7.81
N ARG A 87 0.21 5.91 7.71
CA ARG A 87 1.12 5.00 8.45
C ARG A 87 0.92 5.15 9.96
N ARG A 88 0.84 6.39 10.45
CA ARG A 88 0.73 6.67 11.88
C ARG A 88 -0.63 6.29 12.46
N ILE A 89 -1.75 6.50 11.78
CA ILE A 89 -3.08 6.07 12.25
C ILE A 89 -3.18 4.54 12.37
N VAL A 90 -2.63 3.80 11.39
CA VAL A 90 -2.60 2.33 11.44
C VAL A 90 -1.73 1.83 12.58
N GLN A 91 -0.55 2.44 12.78
CA GLN A 91 0.32 2.13 13.91
C GLN A 91 -0.31 2.50 15.26
N ASP A 92 -1.05 3.61 15.33
CA ASP A 92 -1.77 4.02 16.53
C ASP A 92 -2.87 3.03 16.90
N PHE A 93 -3.67 2.63 15.90
CA PHE A 93 -4.72 1.64 16.05
C PHE A 93 -4.15 0.31 16.52
N GLU A 94 -3.04 -0.16 15.93
CA GLU A 94 -2.35 -1.38 16.36
C GLU A 94 -1.90 -1.28 17.82
N ARG A 95 -1.26 -0.17 18.21
CA ARG A 95 -0.83 0.06 19.60
C ARG A 95 -2.00 0.02 20.58
N LEU A 96 -3.12 0.63 20.21
CA LEU A 96 -4.33 0.64 21.03
C LEU A 96 -4.98 -0.75 21.08
N ALA A 97 -5.15 -1.43 19.95
CA ALA A 97 -5.71 -2.78 19.91
C ALA A 97 -4.91 -3.77 20.77
N ARG A 98 -3.60 -3.56 20.90
CA ARG A 98 -2.72 -4.34 21.77
C ARG A 98 -3.00 -4.19 23.27
N THR A 99 -3.70 -3.13 23.71
CA THR A 99 -4.15 -3.01 25.10
C THR A 99 -5.34 -3.92 25.40
N TYR A 100 -6.12 -4.29 24.38
CA TYR A 100 -7.23 -5.24 24.47
C TYR A 100 -6.81 -6.68 24.20
N TYR A 101 -5.85 -6.87 23.29
CA TYR A 101 -5.29 -8.17 22.93
C TYR A 101 -3.77 -8.02 22.69
N PRO A 102 -2.90 -8.40 23.65
CA PRO A 102 -1.45 -8.23 23.53
C PRO A 102 -0.80 -8.91 22.31
N GLY A 103 -1.46 -9.93 21.74
CA GLY A 103 -1.05 -10.60 20.52
C GLY A 103 -1.49 -9.90 19.22
N PHE A 104 -2.21 -8.78 19.29
CA PHE A 104 -2.69 -8.06 18.11
C PHE A 104 -1.52 -7.53 17.28
N VAL A 105 -1.51 -7.86 15.99
CA VAL A 105 -0.63 -7.28 14.98
C VAL A 105 -1.50 -6.91 13.79
N MET A 106 -1.34 -5.70 13.25
CA MET A 106 -2.22 -5.24 12.19
C MET A 106 -2.07 -6.12 10.93
N PRO A 107 -3.16 -6.72 10.40
CA PRO A 107 -3.11 -7.38 9.11
C PRO A 107 -3.04 -6.34 8.01
N TYR A 108 -2.66 -6.76 6.81
CA TYR A 108 -2.95 -5.99 5.60
C TYR A 108 -3.79 -6.81 4.63
N TYR A 109 -4.59 -6.14 3.81
CA TYR A 109 -5.35 -6.76 2.74
C TYR A 109 -4.71 -6.45 1.38
N ASP A 110 -4.08 -7.45 0.74
CA ASP A 110 -3.49 -7.27 -0.59
C ASP A 110 -4.57 -7.29 -1.68
N ALA A 111 -5.29 -6.18 -1.77
CA ALA A 111 -6.42 -5.96 -2.67
C ALA A 111 -6.08 -6.17 -4.15
N ALA A 112 -4.82 -5.92 -4.55
CA ALA A 112 -4.40 -6.09 -5.94
C ALA A 112 -4.46 -7.56 -6.38
N ARG A 113 -4.33 -8.53 -5.46
CA ARG A 113 -4.44 -9.97 -5.78
C ARG A 113 -5.85 -10.36 -6.23
N ASP A 114 -6.86 -9.66 -5.75
CA ASP A 114 -8.27 -9.96 -6.01
C ASP A 114 -8.89 -9.00 -7.06
N PHE A 115 -8.05 -8.21 -7.74
CA PHE A 115 -8.46 -7.08 -8.58
C PHE A 115 -9.52 -7.42 -9.64
N ASN A 116 -9.49 -8.64 -10.20
CA ASN A 116 -10.41 -9.04 -11.26
C ASN A 116 -11.83 -9.32 -10.76
N SER A 117 -11.98 -9.81 -9.53
CA SER A 117 -13.28 -10.12 -8.94
C SER A 117 -13.23 -9.88 -7.43
N PRO A 118 -13.15 -8.61 -7.00
CA PRO A 118 -12.82 -8.31 -5.61
C PRO A 118 -13.85 -8.85 -4.61
N HIS A 119 -15.13 -8.84 -4.99
CA HIS A 119 -16.23 -9.39 -4.20
C HIS A 119 -16.11 -10.89 -3.89
N ALA A 120 -15.35 -11.63 -4.69
CA ALA A 120 -15.11 -13.07 -4.50
C ALA A 120 -13.87 -13.36 -3.64
N SER A 121 -13.16 -12.33 -3.16
CA SER A 121 -12.00 -12.50 -2.29
C SER A 121 -12.37 -13.27 -1.02
N ALA A 122 -11.54 -14.23 -0.64
CA ALA A 122 -11.65 -14.89 0.66
C ALA A 122 -11.61 -13.88 1.82
N ALA A 123 -10.90 -12.76 1.67
CA ALA A 123 -10.83 -11.69 2.68
C ALA A 123 -12.20 -11.01 2.90
N LEU A 124 -13.07 -10.99 1.90
CA LEU A 124 -14.45 -10.45 1.98
C LEU A 124 -15.50 -11.53 2.26
N SER A 125 -15.08 -12.70 2.76
CA SER A 125 -15.99 -13.74 3.23
C SER A 125 -16.44 -13.52 4.67
N ALA A 126 -17.45 -14.26 5.10
CA ALA A 126 -17.92 -14.26 6.50
C ALA A 126 -16.86 -14.71 7.51
N ALA A 127 -15.85 -15.46 7.07
CA ALA A 127 -14.73 -15.89 7.91
C ALA A 127 -13.73 -14.76 8.21
N TYR A 128 -13.78 -13.66 7.46
CA TYR A 128 -12.85 -12.54 7.55
C TYR A 128 -13.59 -11.20 7.72
N LEU A 129 -13.51 -10.29 6.74
CA LEU A 129 -14.05 -8.94 6.84
C LEU A 129 -15.55 -8.85 6.57
N GLY A 130 -16.16 -9.89 5.99
CA GLY A 130 -17.55 -9.89 5.55
C GLY A 130 -17.73 -9.35 4.13
N GLY A 131 -18.87 -9.68 3.54
CA GLY A 131 -19.19 -9.34 2.15
C GLY A 131 -19.94 -8.01 2.00
N ASN A 132 -20.84 -7.97 1.02
CA ASN A 132 -21.71 -6.82 0.78
C ASN A 132 -22.73 -6.65 1.93
N GLY A 133 -23.27 -5.44 2.05
CA GLY A 133 -24.39 -5.16 2.94
C GLY A 133 -25.69 -5.83 2.47
N VAL A 134 -26.56 -6.12 3.43
CA VAL A 134 -27.86 -6.77 3.21
C VAL A 134 -28.99 -5.78 3.40
N GLY A 135 -30.04 -5.93 2.58
CA GLY A 135 -31.26 -5.13 2.66
C GLY A 135 -31.11 -3.70 2.13
N PRO A 136 -32.18 -2.90 2.18
CA PRO A 136 -32.21 -1.55 1.59
C PRO A 136 -31.23 -0.58 2.27
N GLN A 137 -30.89 -0.84 3.53
CA GLN A 137 -29.90 -0.07 4.26
C GLN A 137 -28.46 -0.56 4.00
N GLY A 138 -28.24 -1.69 3.33
CA GLY A 138 -26.90 -2.22 3.08
C GLY A 138 -26.12 -2.50 4.38
N CYS A 139 -26.80 -3.00 5.42
CA CYS A 139 -26.15 -3.28 6.71
C CYS A 139 -25.21 -4.48 6.59
N LEU A 140 -24.01 -4.38 7.17
CA LEU A 140 -23.05 -5.48 7.18
C LEU A 140 -23.52 -6.60 8.13
N GLN A 141 -23.84 -7.77 7.58
CA GLN A 141 -24.36 -8.91 8.35
C GLN A 141 -23.39 -10.10 8.45
N SER A 142 -22.18 -9.98 7.91
CA SER A 142 -21.17 -11.04 7.94
C SER A 142 -19.79 -10.49 8.29
N GLY A 143 -18.86 -11.37 8.68
CA GLY A 143 -17.49 -10.99 9.00
C GLY A 143 -17.28 -10.40 10.40
N ILE A 144 -16.09 -9.86 10.60
CA ILE A 144 -15.60 -9.42 11.92
C ILE A 144 -16.48 -8.34 12.57
N GLN A 145 -17.07 -7.45 11.76
CA GLN A 145 -17.98 -6.39 12.21
C GLN A 145 -19.47 -6.67 11.91
N ALA A 146 -19.85 -7.93 11.71
CA ALA A 146 -21.25 -8.30 11.49
C ALA A 146 -22.17 -7.73 12.57
N GLY A 147 -23.24 -7.05 12.16
CA GLY A 147 -24.27 -6.50 13.06
C GLY A 147 -23.82 -5.29 13.89
N TRP A 148 -22.67 -4.69 13.57
CA TRP A 148 -22.22 -3.48 14.28
C TRP A 148 -23.15 -2.29 14.00
N SER A 149 -23.40 -1.52 15.05
CA SER A 149 -23.93 -0.16 14.98
C SER A 149 -22.80 0.84 15.19
N ILE A 150 -22.85 1.94 14.47
CA ILE A 150 -21.96 3.09 14.61
C ILE A 150 -22.78 4.29 15.10
N ASN A 151 -22.13 5.28 15.71
CA ASN A 151 -22.76 6.49 16.25
C ASN A 151 -22.22 7.80 15.65
N PHE A 152 -21.34 7.71 14.65
CA PHE A 152 -20.83 8.84 13.89
C PHE A 152 -20.81 8.48 12.40
N PRO A 153 -21.34 9.36 11.51
CA PRO A 153 -21.94 10.66 11.81
C PRO A 153 -23.35 10.57 12.43
N ALA A 154 -23.97 9.39 12.43
CA ALA A 154 -25.29 9.15 13.00
C ALA A 154 -25.40 7.72 13.55
N ASN A 155 -26.40 7.49 14.41
CA ASN A 155 -26.73 6.16 14.92
C ASN A 155 -27.37 5.30 13.83
N ARG A 156 -26.64 4.32 13.31
CA ARG A 156 -27.11 3.35 12.30
C ARG A 156 -26.22 2.11 12.27
N CYS A 157 -26.60 1.08 11.51
CA CYS A 157 -25.71 -0.03 11.22
C CYS A 157 -24.46 0.43 10.42
N LEU A 158 -23.36 -0.31 10.56
CA LEU A 158 -22.23 -0.27 9.63
C LEU A 158 -22.68 -0.79 8.26
N ARG A 159 -22.28 -0.13 7.18
CA ARG A 159 -22.78 -0.38 5.82
C ARG A 159 -21.68 -0.67 4.82
N ARG A 160 -21.96 -1.60 3.90
CA ARG A 160 -21.23 -1.77 2.64
C ARG A 160 -22.22 -1.81 1.49
N VAL A 161 -21.85 -1.19 0.38
CA VAL A 161 -22.66 -1.13 -0.84
C VAL A 161 -21.71 -1.29 -2.01
N PHE A 162 -21.50 -2.53 -2.43
CA PHE A 162 -20.56 -2.81 -3.51
C PHE A 162 -20.98 -2.11 -4.81
N ASN A 163 -20.00 -1.56 -5.53
CA ASN A 163 -20.24 -0.67 -6.68
C ASN A 163 -20.51 -1.39 -8.01
N GLY A 164 -20.58 -2.72 -8.01
CA GLY A 164 -20.91 -3.54 -9.18
C GLY A 164 -22.36 -4.05 -9.15
N GLY A 165 -22.85 -4.45 -10.32
CA GLY A 165 -24.19 -5.05 -10.45
C GLY A 165 -24.28 -6.39 -9.72
N GLY A 166 -25.47 -6.72 -9.19
CA GLY A 166 -25.71 -8.02 -8.55
C GLY A 166 -24.92 -8.26 -7.26
N GLY A 167 -24.48 -7.21 -6.56
CA GLY A 167 -23.66 -7.34 -5.36
C GLY A 167 -22.21 -7.72 -5.64
N THR A 168 -21.72 -7.41 -6.84
CA THR A 168 -20.31 -7.56 -7.22
C THR A 168 -19.55 -6.25 -6.99
N ILE A 169 -18.22 -6.30 -7.10
CA ILE A 169 -17.34 -5.11 -7.10
C ILE A 169 -16.71 -4.98 -8.47
N GLN A 170 -16.65 -3.75 -9.00
CA GLN A 170 -15.97 -3.44 -10.25
C GLN A 170 -14.45 -3.72 -10.17
N PRO A 171 -13.79 -4.11 -11.28
CA PRO A 171 -12.37 -4.46 -11.24
C PRO A 171 -11.45 -3.35 -10.72
N TRP A 172 -10.51 -3.71 -9.85
CA TRP A 172 -9.49 -2.80 -9.32
C TRP A 172 -8.23 -2.75 -10.19
N TYR A 173 -7.25 -1.94 -9.77
CA TYR A 173 -5.96 -1.85 -10.43
C TYR A 173 -5.14 -3.13 -10.18
N SER A 174 -4.51 -3.64 -11.25
CA SER A 174 -3.82 -4.92 -11.22
C SER A 174 -2.48 -4.87 -10.49
N PRO A 175 -1.95 -6.01 -10.01
CA PRO A 175 -0.62 -6.08 -9.40
C PRO A 175 0.49 -5.56 -10.32
N ALA A 176 0.36 -5.79 -11.63
CA ALA A 176 1.29 -5.28 -12.62
C ALA A 176 1.33 -3.74 -12.61
N PHE A 177 0.17 -3.08 -12.53
CA PHE A 177 0.10 -1.62 -12.43
C PHE A 177 0.78 -1.10 -11.17
N ILE A 178 0.52 -1.73 -10.01
CA ILE A 178 1.13 -1.35 -8.73
C ILE A 178 2.65 -1.51 -8.77
N GLU A 179 3.14 -2.63 -9.32
CA GLU A 179 4.56 -2.90 -9.47
C GLU A 179 5.24 -1.88 -10.40
N SER A 180 4.60 -1.56 -11.52
CA SER A 180 5.10 -0.56 -12.47
C SER A 180 5.22 0.84 -11.85
N MET A 181 4.22 1.24 -11.06
CA MET A 181 4.26 2.51 -10.32
C MET A 181 5.39 2.53 -9.27
N ILE A 182 5.59 1.44 -8.52
CA ILE A 182 6.69 1.30 -7.55
C ILE A 182 8.06 1.54 -8.22
N GLN A 183 8.23 1.07 -9.47
CA GLN A 183 9.50 1.18 -10.18
C GLN A 183 9.70 2.52 -10.90
N ARG A 184 8.64 3.15 -11.41
CA ARG A 184 8.75 4.31 -12.29
C ARG A 184 8.66 5.65 -11.58
N GLU A 185 7.93 5.73 -10.47
CA GLU A 185 7.72 7.02 -9.81
C GLU A 185 8.95 7.43 -9.02
N THR A 186 9.52 8.58 -9.36
CA THR A 186 10.80 9.06 -8.80
C THR A 186 10.64 10.08 -7.68
N SER A 187 9.41 10.48 -7.36
CA SER A 187 9.07 11.50 -6.35
C SER A 187 7.91 10.98 -5.48
N LEU A 188 7.85 11.40 -4.20
CA LEU A 188 6.78 10.95 -3.32
C LEU A 188 5.45 11.52 -3.80
N ASP A 189 5.40 12.78 -4.22
CA ASP A 189 4.17 13.40 -4.70
C ASP A 189 3.57 12.68 -5.92
N ARG A 190 4.40 12.28 -6.89
CA ARG A 190 3.93 11.48 -8.04
C ARG A 190 3.49 10.08 -7.63
N PHE A 191 4.25 9.41 -6.77
CA PHE A 191 3.89 8.09 -6.25
C PHE A 191 2.56 8.13 -5.46
N ARG A 192 2.39 9.15 -4.62
CA ARG A 192 1.19 9.44 -3.83
C ARG A 192 0.00 9.70 -4.73
N ASN A 193 0.14 10.55 -5.76
CA ASN A 193 -0.90 10.74 -6.79
C ASN A 193 -1.28 9.39 -7.42
N SER A 194 -0.31 8.68 -8.01
CA SER A 194 -0.58 7.44 -8.72
C SER A 194 -1.27 6.41 -7.83
N LEU A 195 -0.96 6.33 -6.53
CA LEU A 195 -1.61 5.40 -5.59
C LEU A 195 -2.99 5.88 -5.09
N GLU A 196 -3.14 7.15 -4.73
CA GLU A 196 -4.41 7.74 -4.24
C GLU A 196 -5.53 7.65 -5.28
N PHE A 197 -5.20 7.93 -6.54
CA PHE A 197 -6.11 7.89 -7.69
C PHE A 197 -6.31 6.48 -8.27
N SER A 198 -5.57 5.48 -7.78
CA SER A 198 -5.69 4.10 -8.24
C SER A 198 -6.27 3.18 -7.16
N LEU A 199 -5.44 2.31 -6.58
CA LEU A 199 -5.86 1.27 -5.64
C LEU A 199 -6.51 1.84 -4.39
N HIS A 200 -6.04 2.98 -3.89
CA HIS A 200 -6.64 3.65 -2.73
C HIS A 200 -8.13 3.95 -2.99
N GLY A 201 -8.43 4.75 -4.02
CA GLY A 201 -9.80 5.11 -4.36
C GLY A 201 -10.63 3.91 -4.83
N ALA A 202 -10.04 2.99 -5.58
CA ALA A 202 -10.74 1.83 -6.12
C ALA A 202 -11.31 0.91 -5.02
N VAL A 203 -10.57 0.69 -3.93
CA VAL A 203 -11.04 -0.15 -2.81
C VAL A 203 -12.11 0.56 -1.99
N HIS A 204 -11.92 1.85 -1.67
CA HIS A 204 -12.92 2.66 -0.96
C HIS A 204 -14.27 2.67 -1.68
N LEU A 205 -14.25 3.01 -2.97
CA LEU A 205 -15.44 3.00 -3.81
C LEU A 205 -15.97 1.59 -4.10
N GLY A 206 -15.09 0.60 -4.21
CA GLY A 206 -15.45 -0.79 -4.45
C GLY A 206 -16.32 -1.37 -3.34
N LEU A 207 -15.92 -1.15 -2.09
CA LEU A 207 -16.69 -1.59 -0.91
C LEU A 207 -17.91 -0.70 -0.64
N GLY A 208 -17.82 0.60 -0.95
CA GLY A 208 -18.89 1.58 -0.78
C GLY A 208 -19.41 1.65 0.66
N GLY A 209 -20.61 2.19 0.85
CA GLY A 209 -21.16 2.41 2.20
C GLY A 209 -20.23 3.29 3.04
N ASP A 210 -19.90 2.85 4.25
CA ASP A 210 -18.96 3.56 5.13
C ASP A 210 -17.56 3.68 4.52
N MET A 211 -17.08 2.65 3.82
CA MET A 211 -15.77 2.68 3.14
C MET A 211 -15.69 3.72 2.02
N GLY A 212 -16.82 4.21 1.50
CA GLY A 212 -16.86 5.27 0.49
C GLY A 212 -16.93 6.69 1.05
N ALA A 213 -16.98 6.85 2.38
CA ALA A 213 -17.25 8.13 3.04
C ALA A 213 -16.03 8.66 3.84
N MET A 214 -16.10 9.90 4.32
CA MET A 214 -15.03 10.51 5.14
C MET A 214 -14.86 9.80 6.49
N GLU A 215 -15.91 9.14 6.96
CA GLU A 215 -15.93 8.33 8.16
C GLU A 215 -15.55 6.86 7.93
N ALA A 216 -14.88 6.54 6.81
CA ALA A 216 -14.42 5.18 6.47
C ALA A 216 -13.72 4.40 7.60
N PRO A 217 -12.98 5.01 8.55
CA PRO A 217 -12.44 4.28 9.71
C PRO A 217 -13.46 3.58 10.60
N ASN A 218 -14.77 3.84 10.44
CA ASN A 218 -15.83 3.03 11.06
C ASN A 218 -15.77 1.56 10.62
N ASP A 219 -15.31 1.27 9.40
CA ASP A 219 -15.08 -0.07 8.88
C ASP A 219 -13.60 -0.45 9.11
N PHE A 220 -13.36 -1.56 9.80
CA PHE A 220 -12.01 -2.07 10.10
C PHE A 220 -11.20 -2.38 8.84
N THR A 221 -11.88 -2.63 7.70
CA THR A 221 -11.21 -2.78 6.40
C THR A 221 -10.39 -1.54 6.02
N PHE A 222 -10.75 -0.35 6.52
CA PHE A 222 -9.94 0.86 6.40
C PHE A 222 -8.51 0.62 6.88
N MET A 223 -8.34 0.05 8.08
CA MET A 223 -7.02 -0.16 8.68
C MET A 223 -6.19 -1.16 7.88
N LEU A 224 -6.81 -2.24 7.37
CA LEU A 224 -6.13 -3.24 6.55
C LEU A 224 -5.77 -2.72 5.16
N HIS A 225 -6.65 -1.90 4.57
CA HIS A 225 -6.40 -1.24 3.30
C HIS A 225 -5.23 -0.28 3.43
N HIS A 226 -5.24 0.61 4.43
CA HIS A 226 -4.13 1.55 4.65
C HIS A 226 -2.84 0.87 5.14
N ALA A 227 -2.92 -0.28 5.82
CA ALA A 227 -1.74 -1.11 6.07
C ALA A 227 -1.14 -1.65 4.75
N ASN A 228 -1.97 -2.02 3.76
CA ASN A 228 -1.47 -2.44 2.45
C ASN A 228 -0.93 -1.27 1.61
N LEU A 229 -1.55 -0.09 1.68
CA LEU A 229 -1.00 1.11 1.04
C LEU A 229 0.35 1.50 1.65
N ASP A 230 0.47 1.36 2.97
CA ASP A 230 1.72 1.57 3.68
C ASP A 230 2.80 0.56 3.29
N ARG A 231 2.43 -0.72 3.15
CA ARG A 231 3.29 -1.77 2.60
C ARG A 231 3.78 -1.42 1.19
N ILE A 232 2.90 -0.94 0.32
CA ILE A 232 3.24 -0.50 -1.04
C ILE A 232 4.21 0.69 -1.01
N TRP A 233 3.99 1.65 -0.11
CA TRP A 233 4.92 2.75 0.11
C TRP A 233 6.28 2.27 0.62
N TRP A 234 6.31 1.37 1.59
CA TRP A 234 7.56 0.76 2.07
C TRP A 234 8.33 0.08 0.93
N ARG A 235 7.65 -0.67 0.05
CA ARG A 235 8.26 -1.26 -1.16
C ARG A 235 8.89 -0.20 -2.05
N TRP A 236 8.21 0.92 -2.29
CA TRP A 236 8.75 2.06 -3.04
C TRP A 236 9.95 2.73 -2.35
N GLN A 237 9.97 2.80 -1.03
CA GLN A 237 11.11 3.34 -0.27
C GLN A 237 12.34 2.43 -0.36
N VAL A 238 12.17 1.11 -0.35
CA VAL A 238 13.30 0.16 -0.30
C VAL A 238 13.79 -0.32 -1.67
N ILE A 239 12.99 -0.17 -2.74
CA ILE A 239 13.44 -0.51 -4.09
C ILE A 239 14.56 0.41 -4.58
N ASN A 240 14.56 1.67 -4.11
CA ASN A 240 15.66 2.61 -4.29
C ASN A 240 15.89 3.37 -2.99
N GLN A 241 17.04 3.19 -2.34
CA GLN A 241 17.35 3.81 -1.05
C GLN A 241 17.26 5.34 -1.06
N GLN A 242 17.40 5.99 -2.22
CA GLN A 242 17.19 7.44 -2.36
C GLN A 242 15.74 7.86 -2.07
N ASN A 243 14.78 6.93 -2.13
CA ASN A 243 13.37 7.19 -1.84
C ASN A 243 13.06 7.20 -0.34
N MET A 244 13.92 6.62 0.51
CA MET A 244 13.67 6.44 1.94
C MET A 244 13.22 7.74 2.63
N TRP A 245 13.86 8.85 2.28
CA TRP A 245 13.66 10.16 2.90
C TRP A 245 13.01 11.19 1.98
N LYS A 246 12.45 10.76 0.83
CA LYS A 246 11.74 11.67 -0.08
C LYS A 246 10.42 12.10 0.55
N TYR A 247 10.30 13.40 0.74
CA TYR A 247 9.09 14.07 1.18
C TYR A 247 9.00 15.41 0.44
N ASP A 248 8.40 15.38 -0.75
CA ASP A 248 8.25 16.51 -1.66
C ASP A 248 6.77 16.90 -1.84
N GLY A 249 6.53 18.01 -2.53
CA GLY A 249 5.20 18.59 -2.74
C GLY A 249 4.91 19.76 -1.80
N ASN A 250 3.65 20.21 -1.79
CA ASN A 250 3.21 21.35 -0.99
C ASN A 250 2.11 20.95 -0.01
N SER A 251 2.21 21.46 1.22
CA SER A 251 1.10 21.46 2.18
C SER A 251 0.04 22.47 1.71
N PRO A 252 -1.26 22.17 1.85
CA PRO A 252 -2.34 23.08 1.46
C PRO A 252 -2.20 24.51 2.03
N ASN A 253 -1.62 24.65 3.23
CA ASN A 253 -1.58 25.91 3.98
C ASN A 253 -0.18 26.43 4.30
N ARG A 254 0.89 25.66 4.01
CA ARG A 254 2.25 25.95 4.51
C ARG A 254 3.34 26.01 3.44
N GLY A 255 2.99 25.81 2.16
CA GLY A 255 3.98 25.76 1.08
C GLY A 255 4.76 24.45 1.06
N PRO A 256 6.03 24.44 0.63
CA PRO A 256 6.83 23.22 0.52
C PRO A 256 6.90 22.44 1.83
N VAL A 257 6.71 21.13 1.75
CA VAL A 257 6.71 20.25 2.92
C VAL A 257 8.13 19.94 3.43
N SER A 258 8.23 19.56 4.70
CA SER A 258 9.50 19.24 5.37
C SER A 258 9.38 17.99 6.24
N LEU A 259 10.46 17.21 6.35
CA LEU A 259 10.53 16.05 7.26
C LEU A 259 10.34 16.45 8.74
N ASN A 260 10.53 17.72 9.08
CA ASN A 260 10.28 18.22 10.43
C ASN A 260 8.82 18.63 10.68
N ASP A 261 7.98 18.60 9.65
CA ASP A 261 6.56 18.95 9.79
C ASP A 261 5.89 17.99 10.78
N PRO A 262 5.03 18.49 11.68
CA PRO A 262 4.27 17.64 12.58
C PRO A 262 3.18 16.91 11.78
N ILE A 263 3.09 15.60 11.99
CA ILE A 263 2.00 14.77 11.50
C ILE A 263 0.73 15.24 12.20
N THR A 264 -0.28 15.57 11.39
CA THR A 264 -1.60 16.04 11.84
C THR A 264 -2.16 15.14 12.94
N VAL A 265 -2.70 15.76 14.01
CA VAL A 265 -3.20 15.12 15.25
C VAL A 265 -2.13 14.50 16.16
N TYR A 266 -1.07 13.87 15.62
CA TYR A 266 -0.14 13.09 16.42
C TYR A 266 1.07 13.88 16.97
N GLY A 267 1.47 14.97 16.32
CA GLY A 267 2.61 15.80 16.73
C GLY A 267 3.99 15.17 16.51
N ASP A 268 4.05 13.88 16.16
CA ASP A 268 5.24 13.19 15.65
C ASP A 268 5.76 13.91 14.39
N SER A 269 7.08 14.03 14.17
CA SER A 269 7.59 14.60 12.91
C SER A 269 7.39 13.63 11.75
N VAL A 270 7.21 14.12 10.53
CA VAL A 270 7.13 13.26 9.33
C VAL A 270 8.35 12.34 9.21
N GLY A 271 9.55 12.87 9.45
CA GLY A 271 10.80 12.10 9.46
C GLY A 271 10.74 10.92 10.41
N SER A 272 10.00 11.03 11.52
CA SER A 272 9.92 9.98 12.54
C SER A 272 9.18 8.71 12.11
N VAL A 273 8.45 8.76 10.98
CA VAL A 273 7.68 7.62 10.45
C VAL A 273 8.16 7.14 9.09
N MET A 274 9.20 7.77 8.51
CA MET A 274 9.68 7.43 7.17
C MET A 274 10.27 6.02 7.12
N GLN A 275 11.01 5.60 8.15
CA GLN A 275 11.69 4.31 8.14
C GLN A 275 11.10 3.35 9.17
N LEU A 276 10.83 2.12 8.72
CA LEU A 276 10.40 1.03 9.60
C LEU A 276 11.58 0.50 10.45
N GLY A 277 11.28 0.02 11.65
CA GLY A 277 12.24 -0.55 12.61
C GLY A 277 12.87 0.45 13.58
N PHE A 278 12.39 1.69 13.59
CA PHE A 278 12.89 2.77 14.45
C PHE A 278 11.73 3.50 15.14
N GLY A 279 11.98 4.05 16.33
CA GLY A 279 11.02 4.87 17.06
C GLY A 279 9.71 4.14 17.33
N LYS A 280 8.59 4.70 16.85
CA LYS A 280 7.25 4.09 16.97
C LYS A 280 6.96 3.07 15.86
N MET A 281 7.76 3.02 14.81
CA MET A 281 7.54 2.17 13.64
C MET A 281 8.14 0.77 13.84
N CYS A 282 7.88 0.15 14.99
CA CYS A 282 8.42 -1.16 15.36
C CYS A 282 7.69 -2.34 14.71
N PHE A 283 7.52 -2.28 13.39
CA PHE A 283 6.86 -3.31 12.61
C PHE A 283 7.52 -3.45 11.23
N GLU A 284 7.29 -4.60 10.59
CA GLU A 284 7.63 -4.89 9.22
C GLU A 284 6.46 -5.59 8.51
N TYR A 285 6.59 -5.83 7.21
CA TYR A 285 5.64 -6.63 6.44
C TYR A 285 6.28 -7.98 6.11
N ASP A 286 5.56 -9.08 6.30
CA ASP A 286 6.03 -10.45 6.00
C ASP A 286 6.58 -10.59 4.57
N SER A 287 5.98 -9.91 3.60
CA SER A 287 6.44 -9.93 2.21
C SER A 287 7.69 -9.08 2.00
N GLN A 288 7.94 -8.05 2.82
CA GLN A 288 9.12 -7.18 2.75
C GLN A 288 9.70 -6.87 4.14
N PRO A 289 10.41 -7.86 4.75
CA PRO A 289 11.06 -7.70 6.04
C PRO A 289 12.10 -6.57 6.03
N ILE A 290 12.32 -5.96 7.19
CA ILE A 290 13.39 -4.97 7.37
C ILE A 290 14.72 -5.73 7.30
N ARG A 291 15.54 -5.45 6.29
CA ARG A 291 16.85 -6.13 6.16
C ARG A 291 17.73 -5.81 7.36
N GLY A 292 17.95 -6.83 8.21
CA GLY A 292 18.59 -6.67 9.52
C GLY A 292 19.73 -7.66 9.86
N ASN A 293 20.18 -8.53 8.95
CA ASN A 293 21.38 -9.36 9.14
C ASN A 293 22.15 -9.57 7.81
N LEU A 294 23.22 -8.80 7.61
CA LEU A 294 24.23 -9.02 6.57
C LEU A 294 25.33 -10.03 7.01
N SER A 295 25.14 -10.71 8.14
CA SER A 295 25.98 -11.81 8.60
C SER A 295 25.13 -13.07 8.76
N LYS A 296 25.49 -14.15 8.06
CA LYS A 296 24.73 -15.41 7.90
C LYS A 296 23.60 -15.38 6.88
N ARG A 297 23.94 -15.13 5.61
CA ARG A 297 23.49 -16.06 4.57
C ARG A 297 24.42 -17.27 4.64
N GLN A 298 24.08 -18.21 5.51
CA GLN A 298 24.50 -19.58 5.29
C GLN A 298 23.63 -20.09 4.14
N GLU A 299 24.29 -20.70 3.16
CA GLU A 299 23.65 -21.44 2.08
C GLU A 299 22.76 -22.52 2.68
N ASP A 300 21.49 -22.21 2.94
CA ASP A 300 20.46 -23.22 3.10
C ASP A 300 19.67 -23.26 1.80
N THR A 301 20.12 -24.17 0.94
CA THR A 301 19.24 -24.97 0.10
C THR A 301 18.25 -25.68 1.00
N ASP A 302 17.15 -25.00 1.35
CA ASP A 302 15.99 -25.69 1.91
C ASP A 302 14.76 -25.38 1.08
N SER A 303 14.26 -26.44 0.47
CA SER A 303 13.00 -26.62 -0.22
C SER A 303 11.83 -26.50 0.78
N GLY A 304 11.71 -25.33 1.41
CA GLY A 304 10.62 -24.96 2.30
C GLY A 304 9.60 -24.12 1.55
N ASN A 305 8.42 -24.69 1.38
CA ASN A 305 7.22 -24.16 0.72
C ASN A 305 6.93 -22.67 1.05
N SER A 306 7.48 -21.75 0.25
CA SER A 306 7.10 -20.33 0.28
C SER A 306 5.68 -20.22 -0.24
N THR A 307 4.73 -19.91 0.64
CA THR A 307 3.35 -19.63 0.25
C THR A 307 3.31 -18.37 -0.64
N GLY A 308 3.38 -18.58 -1.95
CA GLY A 308 2.68 -17.79 -2.96
C GLY A 308 3.04 -16.31 -3.11
N ASP A 309 4.30 -15.93 -2.99
CA ASP A 309 4.80 -14.75 -3.71
C ASP A 309 5.63 -15.28 -4.87
N LEU A 310 4.96 -15.48 -6.02
CA LEU A 310 5.67 -15.72 -7.27
C LEU A 310 6.68 -14.58 -7.41
N SER A 311 7.97 -14.91 -7.35
CA SER A 311 9.04 -13.94 -7.52
C SER A 311 8.81 -13.18 -8.82
N GLY A 312 9.02 -11.85 -8.81
CA GLY A 312 8.91 -10.96 -9.97
C GLY A 312 9.52 -11.53 -11.27
N ASP A 313 10.53 -12.39 -11.12
CA ASP A 313 11.26 -13.07 -12.18
C ASP A 313 10.41 -13.96 -13.10
N ASP A 314 9.28 -14.54 -12.67
CA ASP A 314 8.48 -15.42 -13.54
C ASP A 314 7.40 -14.69 -14.35
N PHE A 315 7.03 -13.46 -13.94
CA PHE A 315 5.96 -12.68 -14.58
C PHE A 315 6.38 -11.91 -15.82
N ILE A 316 7.66 -11.61 -15.92
CA ILE A 316 8.21 -10.61 -16.84
C ILE A 316 9.06 -11.25 -17.95
N LYS A 317 9.40 -12.54 -17.81
CA LYS A 317 10.12 -13.31 -18.84
C LYS A 317 9.40 -13.37 -20.19
N ALA A 318 8.09 -13.17 -20.21
CA ALA A 318 7.29 -13.18 -21.44
C ALA A 318 7.22 -11.81 -22.14
N LEU A 319 7.61 -10.72 -21.47
CA LEU A 319 7.50 -9.38 -22.04
C LEU A 319 8.65 -9.11 -23.01
N ASP A 320 8.36 -8.40 -24.10
CA ASP A 320 9.41 -7.84 -24.96
C ASP A 320 10.22 -6.78 -24.19
N SER A 321 11.44 -6.52 -24.66
CA SER A 321 12.40 -5.63 -24.00
C SER A 321 11.87 -4.20 -23.83
N ASP A 322 11.08 -3.70 -24.79
CA ASP A 322 10.60 -2.32 -24.78
C ASP A 322 9.49 -2.16 -23.74
N THR A 323 8.55 -3.12 -23.70
CA THR A 323 7.48 -3.16 -22.70
C THR A 323 8.03 -3.37 -21.29
N LEU A 324 9.03 -4.24 -21.15
CA LEU A 324 9.75 -4.45 -19.91
C LEU A 324 10.45 -3.17 -19.44
N ALA A 325 11.27 -2.53 -20.27
CA ALA A 325 11.95 -1.28 -19.91
C ALA A 325 10.98 -0.14 -19.60
N LYS A 326 9.85 -0.07 -20.34
CA LYS A 326 8.84 0.97 -20.18
C LYS A 326 8.09 0.89 -18.86
N TYR A 327 7.65 -0.31 -18.46
CA TYR A 327 6.77 -0.50 -17.29
C TYR A 327 7.50 -1.02 -16.07
N PHE A 328 8.61 -1.74 -16.24
CA PHE A 328 9.36 -2.36 -15.15
C PHE A 328 10.87 -2.10 -15.29
N PRO A 329 11.31 -0.82 -15.24
CA PRO A 329 12.69 -0.44 -15.51
C PRO A 329 13.72 -1.08 -14.56
N VAL A 330 13.36 -1.35 -13.31
CA VAL A 330 14.26 -2.00 -12.34
C VAL A 330 14.52 -3.44 -12.75
N PHE A 331 13.48 -4.16 -13.20
CA PHE A 331 13.64 -5.52 -13.71
C PHE A 331 14.41 -5.56 -15.02
N ALA A 332 14.19 -4.59 -15.91
CA ALA A 332 14.93 -4.47 -17.16
C ALA A 332 16.45 -4.27 -16.92
N GLN A 333 16.82 -3.42 -15.96
CA GLN A 333 18.23 -3.19 -15.59
C GLN A 333 18.90 -4.45 -15.00
N ASN A 334 18.17 -5.20 -14.18
CA ASN A 334 18.71 -6.42 -13.56
C ASN A 334 18.93 -7.56 -14.58
N GLN A 335 18.11 -7.66 -15.63
CA GLN A 335 18.33 -8.62 -16.71
C GLN A 335 19.61 -8.33 -17.51
N GLY A 336 19.94 -7.05 -17.70
CA GLY A 336 21.19 -6.63 -18.36
C GLY A 336 22.47 -7.01 -17.60
N ASN A 337 22.37 -7.20 -16.28
CA ASN A 337 23.50 -7.57 -15.41
C ASN A 337 23.71 -9.09 -15.25
N THR A 338 22.80 -9.93 -15.75
CA THR A 338 22.93 -11.39 -15.70
C THR A 338 23.38 -11.98 -17.03
N THR A 339 24.65 -11.77 -17.39
CA THR A 339 25.34 -12.60 -18.39
C THR A 339 25.78 -13.93 -17.76
N SER A 340 24.82 -14.82 -17.47
CA SER A 340 25.15 -16.19 -17.03
C SER A 340 23.97 -17.14 -17.18
N ASN A 341 24.16 -18.13 -18.05
CA ASN A 341 23.46 -19.41 -18.16
C ASN A 341 22.54 -19.79 -16.98
N ARG A 342 21.26 -19.39 -17.04
CA ARG A 342 20.20 -20.12 -16.32
C ARG A 342 19.41 -20.96 -17.31
N LYS A 343 19.80 -22.23 -17.41
CA LYS A 343 19.00 -23.26 -18.08
C LYS A 343 17.61 -23.26 -17.45
N SER A 344 16.62 -23.02 -18.30
CA SER A 344 15.20 -23.22 -18.06
C SER A 344 14.96 -24.54 -17.33
N ARG A 345 14.57 -24.45 -16.06
CA ARG A 345 13.99 -25.58 -15.33
C ARG A 345 12.62 -25.14 -14.85
N THR A 346 11.63 -25.95 -15.24
CA THR A 346 10.17 -25.86 -14.98
C THR A 346 9.43 -24.66 -15.57
N LEU A 347 9.32 -24.61 -16.90
CA LEU A 347 8.41 -23.72 -17.65
C LEU A 347 7.16 -24.43 -18.21
N SER A 348 6.97 -25.71 -17.91
CA SER A 348 6.03 -26.59 -18.61
C SER A 348 4.56 -26.45 -18.21
N THR A 349 4.21 -25.77 -17.12
CA THR A 349 2.80 -25.69 -16.67
C THR A 349 2.19 -24.30 -16.80
N TYR A 350 3.00 -23.25 -16.98
CA TYR A 350 2.55 -21.87 -17.17
C TYR A 350 2.45 -21.47 -18.65
N SER A 351 3.20 -22.16 -19.53
CA SER A 351 3.22 -21.92 -20.99
C SER A 351 1.92 -22.28 -21.70
N ASP A 352 1.05 -23.09 -21.09
CA ASP A 352 -0.05 -23.74 -21.82
C ASP A 352 -1.40 -23.01 -21.69
N ARG A 353 -1.50 -21.97 -20.84
CA ARG A 353 -2.72 -21.17 -20.70
C ARG A 353 -2.75 -19.99 -21.67
N PRO A 354 -3.80 -19.77 -22.47
CA PRO A 354 -3.87 -18.59 -23.33
C PRO A 354 -3.74 -17.30 -22.50
N ALA A 355 -3.01 -16.32 -23.01
CA ALA A 355 -2.94 -15.01 -22.37
C ALA A 355 -4.35 -14.41 -22.31
N LYS A 356 -4.79 -14.04 -21.11
CA LYS A 356 -6.08 -13.40 -20.88
C LYS A 356 -5.85 -11.93 -20.56
N ARG A 357 -6.58 -11.04 -21.25
CA ARG A 357 -6.50 -9.61 -20.97
C ARG A 357 -6.99 -9.35 -19.55
N MET A 358 -6.19 -8.60 -18.78
CA MET A 358 -6.65 -8.07 -17.48
C MET A 358 -7.85 -7.14 -17.70
N PRO A 359 -8.85 -7.14 -16.80
CA PRO A 359 -9.89 -6.13 -16.86
C PRO A 359 -9.30 -4.73 -16.71
N TYR A 360 -9.97 -3.75 -17.33
CA TYR A 360 -9.65 -2.35 -17.10
C TYR A 360 -10.16 -1.91 -15.72
N PRO A 361 -9.41 -1.05 -15.01
CA PRO A 361 -9.89 -0.49 -13.76
C PRO A 361 -11.10 0.43 -14.03
N PHE A 362 -12.05 0.42 -13.10
CA PHE A 362 -13.26 1.24 -13.22
C PHE A 362 -12.96 2.74 -13.06
N LYS A 363 -13.86 3.59 -13.59
CA LYS A 363 -13.79 5.05 -13.43
C LYS A 363 -14.22 5.43 -12.01
N LEU A 364 -13.34 6.13 -11.28
CA LEU A 364 -13.69 6.66 -9.96
C LEU A 364 -14.88 7.63 -10.06
N ASP A 365 -15.74 7.59 -9.05
CA ASP A 365 -16.94 8.42 -8.99
C ASP A 365 -16.60 9.91 -8.82
N GLU A 366 -17.30 10.78 -9.55
CA GLU A 366 -17.00 12.22 -9.56
C GLU A 366 -17.32 12.91 -8.23
N SER A 367 -18.33 12.45 -7.50
CA SER A 367 -18.66 13.01 -6.18
C SER A 367 -17.59 12.63 -5.15
N TRP A 368 -17.06 11.41 -5.24
CA TRP A 368 -15.95 10.95 -4.41
C TRP A 368 -14.66 11.70 -4.72
N LEU A 369 -14.35 11.92 -6.00
CA LEU A 369 -13.19 12.75 -6.39
C LEU A 369 -13.31 14.17 -5.83
N LYS A 370 -14.50 14.79 -5.93
CA LYS A 370 -14.76 16.12 -5.36
C LYS A 370 -14.60 16.15 -3.84
N MET A 371 -15.11 15.13 -3.13
CA MET A 371 -14.95 15.00 -1.68
C MET A 371 -13.47 15.08 -1.26
N HIS A 372 -12.58 14.42 -2.01
CA HIS A 372 -11.14 14.37 -1.77
C HIS A 372 -10.36 15.57 -2.31
N GLY A 373 -11.03 16.53 -2.95
CA GLY A 373 -10.37 17.64 -3.64
C GLY A 373 -9.53 17.20 -4.86
N TYR A 374 -9.77 15.98 -5.37
CA TYR A 374 -9.02 15.39 -6.45
C TYR A 374 -9.36 16.03 -7.81
N SER A 375 -8.35 16.21 -8.66
CA SER A 375 -8.51 16.65 -10.04
C SER A 375 -9.13 15.55 -10.89
N LEU A 376 -10.30 15.81 -11.48
CA LEU A 376 -10.97 14.89 -12.43
C LEU A 376 -10.06 14.53 -13.60
N VAL A 377 -9.30 15.51 -14.12
CA VAL A 377 -8.35 15.31 -15.22
C VAL A 377 -7.22 14.39 -14.79
N THR A 378 -6.70 14.56 -13.57
CA THR A 378 -5.63 13.69 -13.05
C THR A 378 -6.13 12.26 -12.85
N ALA A 379 -7.33 12.09 -12.28
CA ALA A 379 -7.96 10.78 -12.13
C ALA A 379 -8.12 10.05 -13.46
N GLU A 380 -8.60 10.76 -14.48
CA GLU A 380 -8.76 10.18 -15.81
C GLU A 380 -7.43 9.84 -16.48
N ASN A 381 -6.40 10.69 -16.32
CA ASN A 381 -5.06 10.41 -16.85
C ASN A 381 -4.43 9.17 -16.21
N VAL A 382 -4.55 9.00 -14.89
CA VAL A 382 -4.07 7.79 -14.19
C VAL A 382 -4.79 6.55 -14.71
N ARG A 383 -6.12 6.61 -14.86
CA ARG A 383 -6.93 5.51 -15.37
C ARG A 383 -6.60 5.15 -16.82
N GLN A 384 -6.45 6.14 -17.69
CA GLN A 384 -6.07 5.93 -19.10
C GLN A 384 -4.66 5.35 -19.22
N GLY A 385 -3.72 5.79 -18.36
CA GLY A 385 -2.40 5.18 -18.25
C GLY A 385 -2.47 3.69 -17.87
N ALA A 386 -3.36 3.34 -16.94
CA ALA A 386 -3.59 1.94 -16.55
C ALA A 386 -4.22 1.11 -17.68
N ILE A 387 -5.20 1.65 -18.41
CA ILE A 387 -5.79 0.99 -19.59
C ILE A 387 -4.72 0.71 -20.64
N LYS A 388 -3.94 1.74 -20.98
CA LYS A 388 -2.85 1.60 -21.95
C LYS A 388 -1.84 0.54 -21.51
N MET A 389 -1.51 0.50 -20.22
CA MET A 389 -0.62 -0.52 -19.68
C MET A 389 -1.22 -1.93 -19.81
N VAL A 390 -2.50 -2.12 -19.53
CA VAL A 390 -3.18 -3.40 -19.73
C VAL A 390 -3.09 -3.86 -21.20
N ASP A 391 -3.31 -2.93 -22.14
CA ASP A 391 -3.25 -3.23 -23.57
C ASP A 391 -1.83 -3.58 -24.02
N ASP A 392 -0.85 -2.77 -23.64
CA ASP A 392 0.56 -3.01 -23.97
C ASP A 392 1.01 -4.37 -23.42
N LEU A 393 0.73 -4.67 -22.14
CA LEU A 393 1.08 -5.95 -21.53
C LEU A 393 0.41 -7.14 -22.23
N TYR A 394 -0.89 -7.05 -22.54
CA TYR A 394 -1.59 -8.11 -23.24
C TYR A 394 -1.01 -8.38 -24.63
N ASN A 395 -0.70 -7.32 -25.39
CA ASN A 395 -0.13 -7.42 -26.72
C ASN A 395 1.30 -8.00 -26.69
N SER A 396 2.03 -7.78 -25.60
CA SER A 396 3.34 -8.39 -25.33
C SER A 396 3.28 -9.80 -24.75
N GLY A 397 2.09 -10.42 -24.70
CA GLY A 397 1.93 -11.81 -24.23
C GLY A 397 2.02 -11.97 -22.71
N TYR A 398 1.85 -10.89 -21.94
CA TYR A 398 1.81 -10.95 -20.48
C TYR A 398 0.70 -11.90 -19.99
N ARG A 399 1.06 -12.71 -19.00
CA ARG A 399 0.14 -13.63 -18.33
C ARG A 399 0.05 -13.22 -16.87
N CYS A 400 -1.12 -12.71 -16.48
CA CYS A 400 -1.38 -12.38 -15.09
C CYS A 400 -1.62 -13.68 -14.31
N PRO A 401 -0.90 -13.96 -13.21
CA PRO A 401 -1.12 -15.16 -12.40
C PRO A 401 -2.43 -15.16 -11.60
N TYR A 402 -3.09 -13.99 -11.53
CA TYR A 402 -4.30 -13.77 -10.76
C TYR A 402 -5.56 -13.80 -11.66
N LEU A 403 -5.50 -14.40 -12.86
CA LEU A 403 -6.57 -14.44 -13.87
C LEU A 403 -7.04 -15.82 -14.33
#